data_AF-A0A956DB62-F1
#
_entry.id   AF-A0A956DB62-F1
#
_cell.length_a   1.000
_cell.length_b   1.000
_cell.length_c   1.000
_cell.angle_alpha   90.00
_cell.angle_beta   90.00
_cell.angle_gamma   90.00
#
_symmetry.space_group_name_H-M   'P 1'
#
loop_
_entity.id
_entity.type
_entity.pdbx_description
1 polymer ?
#
loop_
_entity_poly.entity_id
_entity_poly.type
_entity_poly.pdbx_seq_one_letter_code
_entity_poly.pdbx_strand_id
1 'polypeptide(L)'
;MRHLVVLALALAAWLPSGRAEAWCQSTNFMIPAGSCAQRCVTEADVPAGRELLFLEWTRPCMSWVIGENGSRDLSRLEVQTVFERSFWAWTSITCDGGRPIGFDVRFDDRPGRCDVTEYVVAEGNANQMVFVGDWTERDHDPMAFALTTTWFSTRTGEIFDADMELNEQQWGW
;
A
#
# COMPACT_ATOMS: atom_id res chain seq x y z
N MET A 1 -19.17 12.14 48.58
CA MET A 1 -19.39 11.34 47.35
C MET A 1 -19.01 12.09 46.07
N ARG A 2 -19.45 13.34 45.82
CA ARG A 2 -19.06 14.13 44.62
C ARG A 2 -17.54 14.28 44.41
N HIS A 3 -16.76 14.51 45.47
CA HIS A 3 -15.30 14.66 45.37
C HIS A 3 -14.55 13.36 45.03
N LEU A 4 -15.10 12.20 45.40
CA LEU A 4 -14.52 10.89 45.08
C LEU A 4 -14.70 10.55 43.59
N VAL A 5 -15.83 10.95 42.99
CA VAL A 5 -16.12 10.77 41.56
C VAL A 5 -15.19 11.63 40.69
N VAL A 6 -14.90 12.86 41.12
CA VAL A 6 -13.99 13.78 40.40
C VAL A 6 -12.55 13.27 40.43
N LEU A 7 -12.07 12.72 41.56
CA LEU A 7 -10.73 12.15 41.64
C LEU A 7 -10.56 10.91 40.74
N ALA A 8 -11.59 10.06 40.65
CA ALA A 8 -11.56 8.86 39.83
C ALA A 8 -11.49 9.17 38.31
N LEU A 9 -12.20 10.22 37.85
CA LEU A 9 -12.14 10.67 36.46
C LEU A 9 -10.79 11.30 36.10
N ALA A 10 -10.15 12.01 37.03
CA ALA A 10 -8.82 12.59 36.81
C ALA A 10 -7.71 11.53 36.72
N LEU A 11 -7.79 10.43 37.49
CA LEU A 11 -6.83 9.31 37.39
C LEU A 11 -6.99 8.52 36.09
N ALA A 12 -8.19 8.40 35.52
CA ALA A 12 -8.42 7.69 34.27
C ALA A 12 -7.77 8.39 33.06
N ALA A 13 -7.60 9.72 33.11
CA ALA A 13 -6.90 10.49 32.08
C ALA A 13 -5.37 10.38 32.12
N TRP A 14 -4.82 9.77 33.18
CA TRP A 14 -3.38 9.52 33.36
C TRP A 14 -2.97 8.10 32.98
N LEU A 15 -3.92 7.27 32.58
CA LEU A 15 -3.59 6.00 31.94
C LEU A 15 -2.87 6.34 30.62
N PRO A 16 -1.64 5.84 30.40
CA PRO A 16 -0.96 6.07 29.15
C PRO A 16 -1.87 5.58 28.03
N SER A 17 -2.23 6.47 27.11
CA SER A 17 -2.84 6.06 25.86
C SER A 17 -1.92 5.00 25.26
N GLY A 18 -2.40 3.75 25.16
CA GLY A 18 -1.67 2.72 24.42
C GLY A 18 -1.29 3.30 23.06
N ARG A 19 -0.11 2.97 22.55
CA ARG A 19 0.26 3.35 21.18
C ARG A 19 -0.85 2.84 20.28
N ALA A 20 -1.64 3.75 19.71
CA ALA A 20 -2.58 3.40 18.67
C ALA A 20 -1.73 3.11 17.42
N GLU A 21 -1.35 1.84 17.25
CA GLU A 21 -0.75 1.38 16.01
C GLU A 21 -1.89 1.30 14.99
N ALA A 22 -2.09 2.41 14.27
CA ALA A 22 -3.15 2.54 13.27
C ALA A 22 -2.80 1.87 11.93
N TRP A 23 -1.62 1.25 11.84
CA TRP A 23 -1.12 0.60 10.63
C TRP A 23 -0.20 -0.57 10.99
N CYS A 24 -0.13 -1.55 10.09
CA CYS A 24 0.84 -2.63 10.12
C CYS A 24 1.71 -2.52 8.87
N GLN A 25 3.03 -2.62 9.03
CA GLN A 25 3.91 -2.72 7.88
C GLN A 25 3.73 -4.07 7.20
N SER A 26 3.70 -4.07 5.86
CA SER A 26 3.68 -5.29 5.06
C SER A 26 4.91 -6.14 5.37
N THR A 27 4.75 -7.46 5.35
CA THR A 27 5.84 -8.41 5.63
C THR A 27 5.90 -9.49 4.57
N ASN A 28 6.97 -10.29 4.57
CA ASN A 28 7.09 -11.48 3.74
C ASN A 28 6.12 -12.62 4.10
N PHE A 29 5.27 -12.43 5.12
CA PHE A 29 4.21 -13.36 5.50
C PHE A 29 2.85 -12.67 5.48
N MET A 30 1.82 -13.46 5.22
CA MET A 30 0.44 -13.04 5.38
C MET A 30 -0.27 -14.00 6.34
N ILE A 31 -1.10 -13.44 7.19
CA ILE A 31 -2.04 -14.20 8.00
C ILE A 31 -3.34 -14.26 7.20
N PRO A 32 -3.92 -15.44 6.94
CA PRO A 32 -5.22 -15.53 6.30
C PRO A 32 -6.24 -14.71 7.08
N ALA A 33 -6.78 -13.68 6.43
CA ALA A 33 -7.78 -12.81 7.04
C ALA A 33 -9.18 -13.35 6.70
N GLY A 34 -9.88 -13.88 7.70
CA GLY A 34 -11.30 -14.20 7.58
C GLY A 34 -12.22 -12.97 7.71
N SER A 35 -11.66 -11.77 7.84
CA SER A 35 -12.38 -10.51 8.01
C SER A 35 -11.52 -9.31 7.63
N CYS A 36 -12.13 -8.12 7.47
CA CYS A 36 -11.39 -6.87 7.21
C CYS A 36 -10.50 -6.41 8.38
N ALA A 37 -10.69 -6.97 9.59
CA ALA A 37 -9.83 -6.70 10.74
C ALA A 37 -8.67 -7.70 10.75
N GLN A 38 -7.49 -7.24 10.35
CA GLN A 38 -6.26 -8.02 10.40
C GLN A 38 -5.31 -7.40 11.42
N ARG A 39 -4.81 -8.22 12.34
CA ARG A 39 -3.73 -7.80 13.24
C ARG A 39 -2.39 -7.82 12.51
N CYS A 40 -1.41 -7.09 13.03
CA CYS A 40 -0.06 -7.13 12.50
C CYS A 40 0.53 -8.54 12.61
N VAL A 41 1.34 -8.90 11.62
CA VAL A 41 2.18 -10.09 11.64
C VAL A 41 3.28 -9.90 12.67
N THR A 42 3.54 -10.95 13.44
CA THR A 42 4.57 -10.97 14.48
C THR A 42 5.46 -12.20 14.30
N GLU A 43 6.59 -12.25 15.01
CA GLU A 43 7.48 -13.42 15.02
C GLU A 43 6.77 -14.73 15.40
N ALA A 44 5.70 -14.66 16.19
CA ALA A 44 4.92 -15.83 16.57
C ALA A 44 4.15 -16.46 15.40
N ASP A 45 3.96 -15.72 14.30
CA ASP A 45 3.28 -16.18 13.09
C ASP A 45 4.23 -16.85 12.09
N VAL A 46 5.54 -16.71 12.30
CA VAL A 46 6.55 -17.17 11.36
C VAL A 46 6.86 -18.66 11.59
N PRO A 47 6.77 -19.50 10.55
CA PRO A 47 7.15 -20.91 10.66
C PRO A 47 8.60 -21.09 11.12
N ALA A 48 8.86 -22.14 11.91
CA ALA A 48 10.19 -22.43 12.43
C ALA A 48 11.25 -22.50 11.31
N GLY A 49 12.39 -21.84 11.53
CA GLY A 49 13.50 -21.78 10.57
C GLY A 49 13.31 -20.75 9.44
N ARG A 50 12.32 -19.85 9.56
CA ARG A 50 12.14 -18.70 8.68
C ARG A 50 12.30 -17.40 9.46
N GLU A 51 12.56 -16.32 8.75
CA GLU A 51 12.78 -14.98 9.31
C GLU A 51 11.66 -14.04 8.88
N LEU A 52 11.10 -13.28 9.83
CA LEU A 52 10.17 -12.19 9.54
C LEU A 52 10.92 -11.03 8.89
N LEU A 53 10.54 -10.67 7.68
CA LEU A 53 11.11 -9.52 6.97
C LEU A 53 10.03 -8.48 6.76
N PHE A 54 10.31 -7.26 7.20
CA PHE A 54 9.47 -6.10 6.91
C PHE A 54 9.78 -5.58 5.51
N LEU A 55 8.72 -5.32 4.74
CA LEU A 55 8.88 -4.87 3.36
C LEU A 55 9.13 -3.36 3.32
N GLU A 56 10.17 -2.96 2.61
CA GLU A 56 10.51 -1.54 2.45
C GLU A 56 11.10 -1.23 1.08
N TRP A 57 10.86 -0.01 0.62
CA TRP A 57 11.62 0.57 -0.47
C TRP A 57 12.96 1.08 0.07
N THR A 58 14.05 0.48 -0.39
CA THR A 58 15.42 0.91 -0.01
C THR A 58 15.90 2.13 -0.81
N ARG A 59 15.21 2.45 -1.90
CA ARG A 59 15.53 3.56 -2.81
C ARG A 59 14.57 4.72 -2.59
N PRO A 60 15.08 5.96 -2.45
CA PRO A 60 14.23 7.11 -2.16
C PRO A 60 13.45 7.63 -3.37
N CYS A 61 13.91 7.34 -4.59
CA CYS A 61 13.29 7.82 -5.82
C CYS A 61 12.55 6.69 -6.52
N MET A 62 11.27 6.88 -6.79
CA MET A 62 10.40 5.92 -7.46
C MET A 62 9.65 6.60 -8.59
N SER A 63 9.40 5.86 -9.67
CA SER A 63 8.53 6.30 -10.76
C SER A 63 7.32 5.38 -10.88
N TRP A 64 6.22 5.93 -11.39
CA TRP A 64 5.02 5.17 -11.72
C TRP A 64 4.46 5.59 -13.07
N VAL A 65 3.74 4.69 -13.72
CA VAL A 65 3.13 4.89 -15.04
C VAL A 65 1.64 4.52 -15.01
N ILE A 66 0.86 5.13 -15.90
CA ILE A 66 -0.51 4.69 -16.21
C ILE A 66 -0.42 3.76 -17.41
N GLY A 67 -1.06 2.59 -17.32
CA GLY A 67 -1.13 1.63 -18.41
C GLY A 67 -1.67 2.21 -19.71
N GLU A 68 -1.25 1.63 -20.83
CA GLU A 68 -1.54 2.11 -22.18
C GLU A 68 -3.04 2.21 -22.47
N ASN A 69 -3.82 1.24 -21.99
CA ASN A 69 -5.27 1.24 -22.18
C ASN A 69 -5.98 2.36 -21.40
N GLY A 70 -5.38 2.85 -20.31
CA GLY A 70 -6.00 3.85 -19.43
C GLY A 70 -7.32 3.38 -18.81
N SER A 71 -8.05 4.31 -18.19
CA SER A 71 -9.39 4.04 -17.66
C SER A 71 -10.45 4.09 -18.77
N ARG A 72 -11.50 3.29 -18.63
CA ARG A 72 -12.71 3.36 -19.46
C ARG A 72 -13.54 4.62 -19.25
N ASP A 73 -13.57 5.13 -18.01
CA ASP A 73 -14.50 6.20 -17.60
C ASP A 73 -13.81 7.56 -17.41
N LEU A 74 -12.52 7.57 -17.06
CA LEU A 74 -11.75 8.79 -16.77
C LEU A 74 -10.68 9.08 -17.83
N SER A 75 -10.46 10.37 -18.12
CA SER A 75 -9.32 10.76 -18.95
C SER A 75 -7.98 10.48 -18.25
N ARG A 76 -6.91 10.28 -19.04
CA ARG A 76 -5.56 10.07 -18.50
C ARG A 76 -5.11 11.19 -17.55
N LEU A 77 -5.51 12.44 -17.81
CA LEU A 77 -5.18 13.58 -16.97
C LEU A 77 -5.94 13.56 -15.63
N GLU A 78 -7.21 13.15 -15.62
CA GLU A 78 -7.98 12.99 -14.39
C GLU A 78 -7.38 11.88 -13.52
N VAL A 79 -7.08 10.73 -14.13
CA VAL A 79 -6.39 9.62 -13.46
C VAL A 79 -5.05 10.08 -12.88
N GLN A 80 -4.23 10.74 -13.69
CA GLN A 80 -2.93 11.28 -13.23
C GLN A 80 -3.12 12.19 -12.02
N THR A 81 -4.06 13.14 -12.09
CA THR A 81 -4.32 14.10 -11.02
C THR A 81 -4.73 13.41 -9.71
N VAL A 82 -5.53 12.34 -9.79
CA VAL A 82 -5.95 11.56 -8.62
C VAL A 82 -4.76 10.82 -7.98
N PHE A 83 -3.93 10.17 -8.79
CA PHE A 83 -2.74 9.47 -8.28
C PHE A 83 -1.70 10.44 -7.70
N GLU A 84 -1.43 11.57 -8.38
CA GLU A 84 -0.52 12.60 -7.86
C GLU A 84 -0.99 13.14 -6.51
N ARG A 85 -2.29 13.44 -6.37
CA ARG A 85 -2.88 13.86 -5.09
C ARG A 85 -2.74 12.78 -4.01
N SER A 86 -2.90 11.52 -4.39
CA SER A 86 -2.79 10.38 -3.46
C SER A 86 -1.36 10.19 -2.97
N PHE A 87 -0.36 10.25 -3.86
CA PHE A 87 1.05 10.23 -3.49
C PHE A 87 1.43 11.45 -2.64
N TRP A 88 0.92 12.65 -2.99
CA TRP A 88 1.17 13.86 -2.22
C TRP A 88 0.69 13.78 -0.77
N ALA A 89 -0.43 13.09 -0.51
CA ALA A 89 -0.94 12.89 0.85
C ALA A 89 0.07 12.16 1.75
N TRP A 90 0.87 11.25 1.17
CA TRP A 90 1.93 10.54 1.87
C TRP A 90 3.24 11.33 1.88
N THR A 91 3.68 11.87 0.74
CA THR A 91 4.99 12.53 0.63
C THR A 91 5.07 13.90 1.29
N SER A 92 3.93 14.52 1.57
CA SER A 92 3.85 15.79 2.33
C SER A 92 3.95 15.61 3.85
N ILE A 93 3.96 14.37 4.35
CA ILE A 93 4.13 14.10 5.79
C ILE A 93 5.52 14.59 6.23
N THR A 94 5.56 15.20 7.41
CA THR A 94 6.82 15.58 8.08
C THR A 94 6.94 14.83 9.40
N CYS A 95 8.12 14.27 9.62
CA CYS A 95 8.49 13.59 10.85
C CYS A 95 9.01 14.61 11.89
N ASP A 96 9.23 14.15 13.12
CA ASP A 96 9.77 14.95 14.22
C ASP A 96 11.00 15.77 13.78
N GLY A 97 10.96 17.06 14.11
CA GLY A 97 11.96 18.05 13.68
C GLY A 97 11.74 18.61 12.28
N GLY A 98 10.56 18.41 11.68
CA GLY A 98 10.20 18.96 10.36
C GLY A 98 10.89 18.26 9.19
N ARG A 99 11.42 17.05 9.41
CA ARG A 99 12.13 16.28 8.37
C ARG A 99 11.13 15.66 7.41
N PRO A 100 11.30 15.78 6.08
CA PRO A 100 10.45 15.06 5.13
C PRO A 100 10.68 13.55 5.25
N ILE A 101 9.70 12.75 4.81
CA ILE A 101 9.79 11.27 4.86
C ILE A 101 10.88 10.67 3.96
N GLY A 102 11.51 11.46 3.08
CA GLY A 102 12.64 11.03 2.26
C GLY A 102 12.28 10.26 0.98
N PHE A 103 11.02 10.30 0.56
CA PHE A 103 10.54 9.71 -0.70
C PHE A 103 10.25 10.78 -1.75
N ASP A 104 10.71 10.52 -2.98
CA ASP A 104 10.40 11.28 -4.19
C ASP A 104 9.70 10.34 -5.18
N VAL A 105 8.44 10.62 -5.47
CA VAL A 105 7.59 9.80 -6.35
C VAL A 105 7.23 10.62 -7.57
N ARG A 106 7.56 10.10 -8.75
CA ARG A 106 7.41 10.83 -10.02
C ARG A 106 6.54 10.08 -11.01
N PHE A 107 5.64 10.81 -11.66
CA PHE A 107 4.91 10.28 -12.81
C PHE A 107 5.84 10.22 -14.02
N ASP A 108 5.84 9.09 -14.72
CA ASP A 108 6.43 8.94 -16.04
C ASP A 108 5.30 8.91 -17.08
N ASP A 109 5.33 9.86 -18.01
CA ASP A 109 4.26 10.07 -18.97
C ASP A 109 4.21 8.99 -20.05
N ARG A 110 5.28 8.21 -20.20
CA ARG A 110 5.35 7.06 -21.11
C ARG A 110 4.38 5.97 -20.63
N PRO A 111 3.40 5.56 -21.45
CA PRO A 111 2.45 4.54 -21.02
C PRO A 111 3.14 3.20 -20.74
N GLY A 112 2.73 2.55 -19.64
CA GLY A 112 3.10 1.17 -19.36
C GLY A 112 2.43 0.23 -20.35
N ARG A 113 3.22 -0.63 -21.00
CA ARG A 113 2.74 -1.49 -22.10
C ARG A 113 2.32 -2.88 -21.65
N CYS A 114 2.75 -3.29 -20.45
CA CYS A 114 2.33 -4.54 -19.85
C CYS A 114 0.87 -4.38 -19.41
N ASP A 115 0.02 -5.33 -19.77
CA ASP A 115 -1.40 -5.36 -19.37
C ASP A 115 -1.65 -6.25 -18.15
N VAL A 116 -0.57 -6.84 -17.61
CA VAL A 116 -0.54 -7.71 -16.45
C VAL A 116 0.47 -7.20 -15.44
N THR A 117 0.25 -7.54 -14.17
CA THR A 117 1.20 -7.27 -13.09
C THR A 117 2.39 -8.20 -13.26
N GLU A 118 3.59 -7.66 -13.46
CA GLU A 118 4.79 -8.48 -13.61
C GLU A 118 6.07 -7.81 -13.12
N TYR A 119 7.01 -8.65 -12.69
CA TYR A 119 8.38 -8.23 -12.43
C TYR A 119 9.35 -9.15 -13.17
N VAL A 120 10.16 -8.56 -14.05
CA VAL A 120 11.16 -9.28 -14.84
C VAL A 120 12.56 -8.94 -14.35
N VAL A 121 13.27 -9.96 -13.88
CA VAL A 121 14.64 -9.80 -13.38
C VAL A 121 15.56 -9.32 -14.49
N ALA A 122 16.35 -8.28 -14.19
CA ALA A 122 17.34 -7.68 -15.09
C ALA A 122 16.77 -6.93 -16.31
N GLU A 123 15.46 -6.66 -16.33
CA GLU A 123 14.81 -5.79 -17.32
C GLU A 123 14.33 -4.47 -16.70
N GLY A 124 13.80 -3.58 -17.54
CA GLY A 124 13.15 -2.35 -17.08
C GLY A 124 11.78 -2.68 -16.50
N ASN A 125 11.59 -2.37 -15.22
CA ASN A 125 10.32 -2.53 -14.52
C ASN A 125 9.77 -1.14 -14.15
N ALA A 126 8.46 -1.02 -14.01
CA ALA A 126 7.81 0.22 -13.61
C ALA A 126 6.56 -0.09 -12.80
N ASN A 127 6.42 0.57 -11.65
CA ASN A 127 5.18 0.51 -10.87
C ASN A 127 4.02 1.02 -11.74
N GLN A 128 3.11 0.14 -12.11
CA GLN A 128 2.09 0.43 -13.10
C GLN A 128 0.69 0.44 -12.50
N MET A 129 -0.13 1.39 -12.95
CA MET A 129 -1.56 1.45 -12.66
C MET A 129 -2.32 0.94 -13.89
N VAL A 130 -2.89 -0.26 -13.78
CA VAL A 130 -3.62 -0.96 -14.84
C VAL A 130 -5.11 -0.94 -14.54
N PHE A 131 -5.92 -0.60 -15.53
CA PHE A 131 -7.38 -0.65 -15.44
C PHE A 131 -7.87 -1.91 -16.15
N VAL A 132 -8.56 -2.76 -15.42
CA VAL A 132 -8.82 -4.15 -15.79
C VAL A 132 -10.31 -4.35 -16.00
N GLY A 133 -10.70 -4.55 -17.27
CA GLY A 133 -12.10 -4.79 -17.68
C GLY A 133 -12.51 -6.27 -17.65
N ASP A 134 -11.55 -7.19 -17.59
CA ASP A 134 -11.70 -8.65 -17.60
C ASP A 134 -11.39 -9.27 -16.21
N TRP A 135 -11.72 -8.54 -15.14
CA TRP A 135 -11.32 -8.85 -13.76
C TRP A 135 -11.56 -10.29 -13.32
N THR A 136 -12.76 -10.82 -13.54
CA THR A 136 -13.10 -12.21 -13.18
C THR A 136 -12.36 -13.25 -14.02
N GLU A 137 -11.97 -12.92 -15.25
CA GLU A 137 -11.21 -13.85 -16.13
C GLU A 137 -9.77 -14.02 -15.63
N ARG A 138 -9.27 -13.08 -14.81
CA ARG A 138 -7.98 -13.14 -14.12
C ARG A 138 -8.05 -13.85 -12.74
N ASP A 139 -9.16 -14.53 -12.44
CA ASP A 139 -9.40 -15.20 -11.15
C ASP A 139 -9.32 -14.27 -9.92
N HIS A 140 -9.55 -12.97 -10.11
CA HIS A 140 -9.61 -12.02 -9.01
C HIS A 140 -10.96 -12.07 -8.28
N ASP A 141 -10.97 -11.72 -6.99
CA ASP A 141 -12.22 -11.57 -6.22
C ASP A 141 -13.08 -10.47 -6.87
N PRO A 142 -14.31 -10.77 -7.36
CA PRO A 142 -15.17 -9.78 -8.00
C PRO A 142 -15.48 -8.56 -7.12
N MET A 143 -15.38 -8.70 -5.79
CA MET A 143 -15.65 -7.64 -4.83
C MET A 143 -14.42 -6.82 -4.44
N ALA A 144 -13.22 -7.23 -4.86
CA ALA A 144 -12.05 -6.39 -4.73
C ALA A 144 -12.19 -5.17 -5.65
N PHE A 145 -11.97 -3.98 -5.08
CA PHE A 145 -11.98 -2.72 -5.82
C PHE A 145 -10.69 -2.52 -6.62
N ALA A 146 -9.57 -2.93 -6.03
CA ALA A 146 -8.26 -2.93 -6.64
C ALA A 146 -7.41 -4.01 -5.97
N LEU A 147 -6.37 -4.46 -6.66
CA LEU A 147 -5.33 -5.33 -6.13
C LEU A 147 -3.98 -4.65 -6.33
N THR A 148 -3.10 -4.79 -5.35
CA THR A 148 -1.72 -4.39 -5.48
C THR A 148 -0.86 -5.64 -5.39
N THR A 149 -0.10 -5.91 -6.45
CA THR A 149 0.88 -6.99 -6.48
C THR A 149 2.24 -6.40 -6.18
N THR A 150 2.92 -6.92 -5.15
CA THR A 150 4.24 -6.42 -4.73
C THR A 150 5.28 -7.50 -4.91
N TRP A 151 6.36 -7.18 -5.61
CA TRP A 151 7.53 -8.03 -5.74
C TRP A 151 8.61 -7.55 -4.81
N PHE A 152 9.19 -8.48 -4.06
CA PHE A 152 10.18 -8.16 -3.05
C PHE A 152 11.19 -9.29 -2.87
N SER A 153 12.34 -8.93 -2.30
CA SER A 153 13.37 -9.87 -1.88
C SER A 153 12.90 -10.67 -0.68
N THR A 154 12.73 -11.98 -0.84
CA THR A 154 12.47 -12.89 0.29
C THR A 154 13.67 -13.10 1.20
N ARG A 155 14.82 -12.47 0.89
CA ARG A 155 16.03 -12.48 1.73
C ARG A 155 16.25 -11.21 2.52
N THR A 156 15.75 -10.07 2.05
CA THR A 156 16.06 -8.74 2.62
C THR A 156 14.83 -7.90 2.91
N GLY A 157 13.65 -8.23 2.37
CA GLY A 157 12.45 -7.40 2.46
C GLY A 157 12.43 -6.21 1.50
N GLU A 158 13.49 -5.99 0.71
CA GLU A 158 13.50 -4.92 -0.30
C GLU A 158 12.38 -5.11 -1.31
N ILE A 159 11.53 -4.10 -1.46
CA ILE A 159 10.53 -4.02 -2.51
C ILE A 159 11.23 -3.64 -3.83
N PHE A 160 10.94 -4.42 -4.87
CA PHE A 160 11.44 -4.20 -6.22
C PHE A 160 10.42 -3.49 -7.11
N ASP A 161 9.16 -3.84 -6.93
CA ASP A 161 8.08 -3.35 -7.79
C ASP A 161 6.72 -3.48 -7.07
N ALA A 162 5.78 -2.60 -7.42
CA ALA A 162 4.40 -2.64 -6.95
C ALA A 162 3.44 -2.15 -8.04
N ASP A 163 2.72 -3.10 -8.65
CA ASP A 163 1.69 -2.83 -9.64
C ASP A 163 0.31 -2.81 -9.00
N MET A 164 -0.57 -1.95 -9.51
CA MET A 164 -1.95 -1.84 -9.08
C MET A 164 -2.91 -2.13 -10.23
N GLU A 165 -3.79 -3.10 -10.04
CA GLU A 165 -4.90 -3.39 -10.92
C GLU A 165 -6.19 -2.80 -10.33
N LEU A 166 -6.92 -2.01 -11.13
CA LEU A 166 -8.19 -1.40 -10.76
C LEU A 166 -9.34 -2.11 -11.48
N ASN A 167 -10.35 -2.53 -10.72
CA ASN A 167 -11.45 -3.33 -11.24
C ASN A 167 -12.49 -2.46 -11.97
N GLU A 168 -12.40 -2.38 -13.30
CA GLU A 168 -13.37 -1.67 -14.13
C GLU A 168 -14.54 -2.55 -14.61
N GLN A 169 -14.47 -3.85 -14.36
CA GLN A 169 -15.56 -4.78 -14.67
C GLN A 169 -16.74 -4.56 -13.72
N GLN A 170 -16.44 -4.39 -12.42
CA GLN A 170 -17.45 -4.25 -11.37
C GLN A 170 -17.76 -2.79 -11.02
N TRP A 171 -16.79 -1.88 -11.21
CA TRP A 171 -16.89 -0.48 -10.76
C TRP A 171 -16.76 0.50 -11.93
N GLY A 172 -17.53 1.58 -11.85
CA GLY A 172 -17.38 2.77 -12.71
C GLY A 172 -16.87 3.96 -11.90
N TRP A 173 -16.33 4.95 -12.60
CA TRP A 173 -15.52 6.03 -12.00
C TRP A 173 -16.01 7.43 -12.37
#